data_AF-X1J1I4-F1
#
_entry.id   AF-X1J1I4-F1
#
_cell.length_a   1.000
_cell.length_b   1.000
_cell.length_c   1.000
_cell.angle_alpha   90.00
_cell.angle_beta   90.00
_cell.angle_gamma   90.00
#
_symmetry.space_group_name_H-M   'P 1'
#
loop_
_entity.id
_entity.type
_entity.pdbx_description
1 polymer ?
#
loop_
_entity_poly.entity_id
_entity_poly.type
_entity_poly.pdbx_seq_one_letter_code
_entity_poly.pdbx_strand_id
1 'polypeptide(L)'
;LDMPVYCSETAKKSMINWAGGLVIEEHTFPLSDRGKNNIKPIDYFERIKITEKVTVESIKSEHIVFDARTLLSKLFSWKVLKQIKSLLPYGKGFPKGKVFGFCTYFNNKKIVSFGSLWHKFPEILEKYENCDIFLAPLAGNSKKHITKKAGIIIDILKPKIVIPIHWDDFYPPISWTVNLKPFFKYMEENHPEIKIIMLEFDKEVSIELG
;
A
#
# COMPACT_ATOMS: atom_id res chain seq x y z
N LEU A 1 -8.98 -19.83 6.92
CA LEU A 1 -8.38 -19.22 5.71
C LEU A 1 -8.27 -20.30 4.65
N ASP A 2 -9.17 -20.31 3.68
CA ASP A 2 -9.17 -21.30 2.60
C ASP A 2 -8.35 -20.89 1.38
N MET A 3 -7.98 -19.61 1.31
CA MET A 3 -7.11 -19.05 0.28
C MET A 3 -5.71 -18.75 0.80
N PRO A 4 -4.68 -18.87 -0.07
CA PRO A 4 -3.33 -18.50 0.30
C PRO A 4 -3.22 -16.98 0.54
N VAL A 5 -2.52 -16.61 1.61
CA VAL A 5 -2.19 -15.21 1.94
C VAL A 5 -0.68 -15.06 1.85
N TYR A 6 -0.20 -14.16 1.00
CA TYR A 6 1.22 -13.92 0.81
C TYR A 6 1.66 -12.69 1.59
N CYS A 7 2.65 -12.81 2.47
CA CYS A 7 3.09 -11.72 3.33
C CYS A 7 4.54 -11.90 3.81
N SER A 8 5.06 -10.99 4.65
CA SER A 8 6.37 -11.22 5.27
C SER A 8 6.27 -12.26 6.39
N GLU A 9 7.40 -12.89 6.74
CA GLU A 9 7.50 -13.76 7.92
C GLU A 9 6.98 -13.09 9.19
N THR A 10 7.32 -11.82 9.39
CA THR A 10 6.84 -11.04 10.54
C THR A 10 5.32 -10.90 10.51
N ALA A 11 4.74 -10.56 9.35
CA ALA A 11 3.29 -10.44 9.21
C ALA A 11 2.58 -11.77 9.44
N LYS A 12 3.12 -12.89 8.95
CA LYS A 12 2.60 -14.24 9.23
C LYS A 12 2.52 -14.51 10.72
N LYS A 13 3.63 -14.28 11.45
CA LYS A 13 3.67 -14.47 12.91
C LYS A 13 2.65 -13.57 13.61
N SER A 14 2.57 -12.30 13.23
CA SER A 14 1.61 -11.37 13.81
C SER A 14 0.16 -11.78 13.55
N MET A 15 -0.18 -12.24 12.35
CA MET A 15 -1.52 -12.73 12.02
C MET A 15 -1.90 -13.95 12.86
N ILE A 16 -0.99 -14.93 13.00
CA ILE A 16 -1.23 -16.14 13.80
C ILE A 16 -1.38 -15.78 15.29
N ASN A 17 -0.50 -14.91 15.81
CA ASN A 17 -0.54 -14.49 17.20
C ASN A 17 -1.80 -13.70 17.51
N TRP A 18 -2.19 -12.77 16.62
CA TRP A 18 -3.43 -12.02 16.77
C TRP A 18 -4.66 -12.92 16.77
N ALA A 19 -4.77 -13.80 15.77
CA ALA A 19 -5.87 -14.75 15.67
C ALA A 19 -5.97 -15.69 16.89
N GLY A 20 -4.82 -16.03 17.50
CA GLY A 20 -4.74 -16.82 18.72
C GLY A 20 -4.94 -16.05 20.03
N GLY A 21 -5.22 -14.74 19.98
CA GLY A 21 -5.43 -13.91 21.17
C GLY A 21 -4.16 -13.46 21.89
N LEU A 22 -2.98 -13.71 21.35
CA LEU A 22 -1.69 -13.33 21.96
C LEU A 22 -1.38 -11.83 21.82
N VAL A 23 -2.16 -11.09 21.02
CA VAL A 23 -1.99 -9.65 20.79
C VAL A 23 -3.17 -8.85 21.34
N ILE A 24 -4.41 -9.33 21.12
CA ILE A 24 -5.65 -8.72 21.62
C ILE A 24 -6.55 -9.88 22.05
N GLU A 25 -6.77 -10.01 23.36
CA GLU A 25 -7.53 -11.12 23.94
C GLU A 25 -9.02 -11.06 23.58
N GLU A 26 -9.57 -9.87 23.35
CA GLU A 26 -11.00 -9.64 23.09
C GLU A 26 -11.46 -10.10 21.69
N HIS A 27 -10.54 -10.47 20.80
CA HIS A 27 -10.84 -10.85 19.42
C HIS A 27 -10.04 -12.08 18.98
N THR A 28 -10.37 -13.25 19.53
CA THR A 28 -9.74 -14.52 19.15
C THR A 28 -10.54 -15.26 18.10
N PHE A 29 -9.87 -15.62 17.01
CA PHE A 29 -10.40 -16.48 15.96
C PHE A 29 -9.30 -17.46 15.54
N PRO A 30 -8.97 -18.46 16.38
CA PRO A 30 -7.81 -19.32 16.15
C PRO A 30 -7.84 -19.96 14.77
N LEU A 31 -6.72 -19.84 14.05
CA LEU A 31 -6.58 -20.45 12.74
C LEU A 31 -6.40 -21.96 12.87
N SER A 32 -7.10 -22.74 12.04
CA SER A 32 -6.78 -24.15 11.82
C SER A 32 -5.36 -24.31 11.27
N ASP A 33 -4.79 -25.51 11.36
CA ASP A 33 -3.45 -25.76 10.79
C ASP A 33 -3.41 -25.53 9.28
N ARG A 34 -4.50 -25.88 8.58
CA ARG A 34 -4.69 -25.50 7.18
C ARG A 34 -4.63 -23.97 7.00
N GLY A 35 -5.30 -23.21 7.88
CA GLY A 35 -5.29 -21.75 7.86
C GLY A 35 -3.88 -21.16 8.06
N LYS A 36 -3.11 -21.72 9.02
CA LYS A 36 -1.71 -21.31 9.26
C LYS A 36 -0.81 -21.64 8.07
N ASN A 37 -0.99 -22.82 7.46
CA ASN A 37 -0.23 -23.27 6.29
C ASN A 37 -0.55 -22.47 5.03
N ASN A 38 -1.76 -21.91 4.94
CA ASN A 38 -2.16 -21.02 3.86
C ASN A 38 -1.54 -19.62 3.96
N ILE A 39 -0.97 -19.23 5.10
CA ILE A 39 -0.19 -17.99 5.19
C ILE A 39 1.23 -18.28 4.72
N LYS A 40 1.56 -17.82 3.52
CA LYS A 40 2.80 -18.08 2.81
C LYS A 40 3.74 -16.87 2.91
N PRO A 41 4.85 -17.00 3.64
CA PRO A 41 5.85 -15.95 3.69
C PRO A 41 6.53 -15.82 2.32
N ILE A 42 6.84 -14.60 1.92
CA ILE A 42 7.54 -14.28 0.66
C ILE A 42 8.72 -13.34 0.90
N ASP A 43 9.69 -13.34 -0.02
CA ASP A 43 10.79 -12.38 -0.07
C ASP A 43 10.59 -11.32 -1.17
N TYR A 44 11.52 -10.39 -1.31
CA TYR A 44 11.60 -9.43 -2.40
C TYR A 44 11.90 -10.14 -3.72
N PHE A 45 11.28 -9.65 -4.80
CA PHE A 45 11.45 -10.17 -6.17
C PHE A 45 10.97 -11.60 -6.36
N GLU A 46 10.21 -12.12 -5.41
CA GLU A 46 9.59 -13.42 -5.50
C GLU A 46 8.39 -13.34 -6.45
N ARG A 47 8.31 -14.29 -7.38
CA ARG A 47 7.22 -14.41 -8.34
C ARG A 47 6.23 -15.47 -7.89
N ILE A 48 4.98 -15.06 -7.78
CA ILE A 48 3.88 -15.87 -7.30
C ILE A 48 2.90 -16.04 -8.46
N LYS A 49 2.78 -17.27 -8.94
CA LYS A 49 1.73 -17.61 -9.91
C LYS A 49 0.40 -17.74 -9.17
N ILE A 50 -0.56 -16.87 -9.49
CA ILE A 50 -1.91 -16.90 -8.91
C ILE A 50 -2.83 -17.72 -9.81
N THR A 51 -2.77 -17.47 -11.12
CA THR A 51 -3.47 -18.25 -12.16
C THR A 51 -2.57 -18.36 -13.40
N GLU A 52 -3.03 -19.03 -14.46
CA GLU A 52 -2.35 -19.02 -15.76
C GLU A 52 -2.21 -17.61 -16.37
N LYS A 53 -3.09 -16.68 -16.00
CA LYS A 53 -3.13 -15.32 -16.54
C LYS A 53 -2.59 -14.26 -15.59
N VAL A 54 -2.40 -14.60 -14.30
CA VAL A 54 -2.03 -13.67 -13.25
C VAL A 54 -0.78 -14.16 -12.54
N THR A 55 0.28 -13.36 -12.62
CA THR A 55 1.49 -13.53 -11.81
C THR A 55 1.76 -12.25 -11.05
N VAL A 56 2.19 -12.35 -9.81
CA VAL A 56 2.55 -11.20 -8.97
C VAL A 56 4.02 -11.32 -8.60
N GLU A 57 4.80 -10.27 -8.86
CA GLU A 57 6.16 -10.13 -8.37
C GLU A 57 6.19 -9.16 -7.20
N SER A 58 6.77 -9.57 -6.07
CA SER A 58 6.99 -8.66 -4.95
C SER A 58 8.12 -7.68 -5.25
N ILE A 59 7.93 -6.42 -4.89
CA ILE A 59 8.92 -5.36 -5.08
C ILE A 59 9.44 -4.96 -3.71
N LYS A 60 10.76 -4.82 -3.57
CA LYS A 60 11.34 -4.23 -2.37
C LYS A 60 10.83 -2.80 -2.17
N SER A 61 10.25 -2.53 -1.00
CA SER A 61 9.71 -1.22 -0.64
C SER A 61 10.03 -0.89 0.83
N GLU A 62 9.75 0.34 1.23
CA GLU A 62 9.69 0.73 2.64
C GLU A 62 8.48 1.66 2.86
N HIS A 63 8.03 1.77 4.10
CA HIS A 63 7.01 2.77 4.45
C HIS A 63 7.55 4.19 4.22
N ILE A 64 6.66 5.07 3.79
CA ILE A 64 6.95 6.50 3.70
C ILE A 64 7.42 6.98 5.08
N VAL A 65 8.54 7.68 5.12
CA VAL A 65 8.90 8.46 6.31
C VAL A 65 7.86 9.57 6.40
N PHE A 66 6.90 9.38 7.30
CA PHE A 66 5.89 10.37 7.61
C PHE A 66 6.60 11.66 8.06
N ASP A 67 6.13 12.79 7.56
CA ASP A 67 6.63 14.08 8.03
C ASP A 67 6.25 14.22 9.51
N ALA A 68 7.27 14.26 10.38
CA ALA A 68 7.11 14.32 11.82
C ALA A 68 6.19 15.47 12.24
N ARG A 69 6.18 16.60 11.54
CA ARG A 69 5.31 17.74 11.85
C ARG A 69 3.83 17.45 11.54
N THR A 70 3.58 16.69 10.47
CA THR A 70 2.23 16.25 10.07
C THR A 70 1.74 15.12 10.97
N LEU A 71 2.63 14.24 11.44
CA LEU A 71 2.32 13.17 12.38
C LEU A 71 2.08 13.72 13.80
N LEU A 72 2.97 14.58 14.31
CA LEU A 72 2.88 15.19 15.65
C LEU A 72 1.60 16.02 15.82
N SER A 73 1.26 16.88 14.86
CA SER A 73 0.03 17.69 14.93
C SER A 73 -1.25 16.85 14.97
N LYS A 74 -1.20 15.58 14.55
CA LYS A 74 -2.35 14.66 14.51
C LYS A 74 -2.35 13.66 15.67
N LEU A 75 -1.17 13.18 16.07
CA LEU A 75 -0.98 12.34 17.26
C LEU A 75 -1.29 13.09 18.56
N PHE A 76 -1.06 14.40 18.61
CA PHE A 76 -1.46 15.26 19.72
C PHE A 76 -2.90 15.77 19.63
N SER A 77 -3.70 15.28 18.67
CA SER A 77 -5.13 15.57 18.68
C SER A 77 -5.78 14.94 19.90
N TRP A 78 -6.71 15.67 20.52
CA TRP A 78 -7.45 15.21 21.70
C TRP A 78 -8.18 13.87 21.47
N LYS A 79 -8.52 13.56 20.21
CA LYS A 79 -9.11 12.28 19.80
C LYS A 79 -8.12 11.11 19.90
N VAL A 80 -6.88 11.28 19.45
CA VAL A 80 -5.84 10.24 19.53
C VAL A 80 -5.40 10.02 20.98
N LEU A 81 -5.22 11.10 21.76
CA LEU A 81 -4.86 10.99 23.18
C LEU A 81 -5.88 10.19 24.01
N LYS A 82 -7.18 10.30 23.70
CA LYS A 82 -8.23 9.48 24.33
C LYS A 82 -8.16 7.99 23.97
N GLN A 83 -7.61 7.65 22.81
CA GLN A 83 -7.53 6.28 22.29
C GLN A 83 -6.11 5.68 22.41
N ILE A 84 -5.13 6.42 22.91
CA ILE A 84 -3.73 5.96 22.93
C ILE A 84 -3.54 4.70 23.79
N LYS A 85 -4.32 4.56 24.88
CA LYS A 85 -4.32 3.36 25.73
C LYS A 85 -4.81 2.12 24.99
N SER A 86 -5.82 2.25 24.12
CA SER A 86 -6.30 1.14 23.32
C SER A 86 -5.37 0.82 22.15
N LEU A 87 -4.52 1.75 21.69
CA LEU A 87 -3.58 1.52 20.59
C LEU A 87 -2.25 0.87 21.00
N LEU A 88 -1.87 0.93 22.29
CA LEU A 88 -0.60 0.40 22.79
C LEU A 88 -0.39 -1.11 22.54
N PRO A 89 -1.39 -2.01 22.76
CA PRO A 89 -1.25 -3.43 22.45
C PRO A 89 -0.92 -3.68 20.97
N TYR A 90 -1.52 -2.89 20.07
CA TYR A 90 -1.31 -3.01 18.62
C TYR A 90 0.14 -2.66 18.24
N GLY A 91 0.71 -1.61 18.83
CA GLY A 91 2.09 -1.20 18.53
C GLY A 91 3.14 -2.25 18.92
N LYS A 92 2.93 -2.97 20.02
CA LYS A 92 3.83 -4.05 20.47
C LYS A 92 3.56 -5.39 19.77
N GLY A 93 2.30 -5.71 19.51
CA GLY A 93 1.90 -7.00 18.94
C GLY A 93 1.99 -7.10 17.42
N PHE A 94 2.14 -5.98 16.71
CA PHE A 94 2.34 -5.94 15.26
C PHE A 94 3.70 -5.33 14.89
N PRO A 95 4.82 -6.03 15.16
CA PRO A 95 6.13 -5.54 14.75
C PRO A 95 6.22 -5.36 13.23
N LYS A 96 6.96 -4.34 12.81
CA LYS A 96 7.16 -4.04 11.39
C LYS A 96 7.97 -5.16 10.72
N GLY A 97 7.41 -5.72 9.65
CA GLY A 97 8.09 -6.67 8.77
C GLY A 97 8.72 -6.04 7.53
N LYS A 98 9.10 -6.89 6.57
CA LYS A 98 9.42 -6.46 5.19
C LYS A 98 8.19 -5.78 4.58
N VAL A 99 8.42 -4.70 3.84
CA VAL A 99 7.38 -3.92 3.16
C VAL A 99 7.51 -4.16 1.67
N PHE A 100 6.39 -4.43 1.01
CA PHE A 100 6.36 -4.79 -0.40
C PHE A 100 5.60 -3.76 -1.21
N GLY A 101 6.10 -3.49 -2.41
CA GLY A 101 5.24 -3.18 -3.55
C GLY A 101 4.91 -4.45 -4.30
N PHE A 102 4.04 -4.35 -5.29
CA PHE A 102 3.69 -5.49 -6.14
C PHE A 102 3.60 -5.05 -7.59
N CYS A 103 4.21 -5.85 -8.46
CA CYS A 103 4.01 -5.81 -9.89
C CYS A 103 3.13 -6.99 -10.30
N THR A 104 1.87 -6.72 -10.63
CA THR A 104 0.94 -7.72 -11.14
C THR A 104 1.01 -7.75 -12.66
N TYR A 105 1.25 -8.92 -13.20
CA TYR A 105 1.21 -9.22 -14.62
C TYR A 105 -0.14 -9.87 -14.93
N PHE A 106 -0.95 -9.20 -15.75
CA PHE A 106 -2.24 -9.71 -16.22
C PHE A 106 -2.32 -9.61 -17.74
N ASN A 107 -2.41 -10.75 -18.43
CA ASN A 107 -2.43 -10.81 -19.91
C ASN A 107 -1.33 -9.91 -20.55
N ASN A 108 -0.09 -10.04 -20.08
CA ASN A 108 1.08 -9.23 -20.48
C ASN A 108 1.04 -7.74 -20.12
N LYS A 109 0.00 -7.27 -19.42
CA LYS A 109 -0.06 -5.90 -18.88
C LYS A 109 0.60 -5.83 -17.51
N LYS A 110 1.30 -4.73 -17.23
CA LYS A 110 2.05 -4.50 -15.99
C LYS A 110 1.31 -3.49 -15.10
N ILE A 111 0.83 -3.96 -13.94
CA ILE A 111 0.15 -3.13 -12.94
C ILE A 111 1.06 -3.03 -11.72
N VAL A 112 1.53 -1.83 -11.40
CA VAL A 112 2.39 -1.58 -10.25
C VAL A 112 1.59 -0.94 -9.12
N SER A 113 1.77 -1.44 -7.90
CA SER A 113 1.06 -0.94 -6.72
C SER A 113 1.96 -0.94 -5.49
N PHE A 114 1.74 0.01 -4.60
CA PHE A 114 2.37 0.03 -3.28
C PHE A 114 1.33 0.33 -2.21
N GLY A 115 1.50 -0.24 -1.02
CA GLY A 115 0.73 0.17 0.16
C GLY A 115 1.16 1.53 0.74
N SER A 116 2.31 2.06 0.30
CA SER A 116 2.84 3.36 0.70
C SER A 116 3.81 3.90 -0.36
N LEU A 117 3.80 5.20 -0.62
CA LEU A 117 4.71 5.82 -1.59
C LEU A 117 6.17 5.73 -1.10
N TRP A 118 7.06 5.21 -1.95
CA TRP A 118 8.48 4.99 -1.64
C TRP A 118 9.43 5.39 -2.77
N HIS A 119 10.58 6.03 -2.46
CA HIS A 119 11.51 6.57 -3.46
C HIS A 119 13.01 6.36 -3.16
N LYS A 120 13.39 5.53 -2.18
CA LYS A 120 14.82 5.33 -1.81
C LYS A 120 15.56 4.33 -2.69
N PHE A 121 14.83 3.54 -3.48
CA PHE A 121 15.41 2.53 -4.38
C PHE A 121 14.95 2.78 -5.83
N PRO A 122 15.26 3.95 -6.42
CA PRO A 122 14.85 4.25 -7.79
C PRO A 122 15.33 3.20 -8.80
N GLU A 123 16.54 2.67 -8.63
CA GLU A 123 17.14 1.63 -9.48
C GLU A 123 16.32 0.33 -9.51
N ILE A 124 15.60 0.03 -8.42
CA ILE A 124 14.72 -1.14 -8.36
C ILE A 124 13.46 -0.88 -9.19
N LEU A 125 12.98 0.37 -9.23
CA LEU A 125 11.76 0.75 -9.93
C LEU A 125 11.95 0.80 -11.45
N GLU A 126 13.15 1.07 -11.95
CA GLU A 126 13.49 1.06 -13.38
C GLU A 126 13.14 -0.27 -14.06
N LYS A 127 13.25 -1.41 -13.34
CA LYS A 127 12.80 -2.74 -13.84
C LYS A 127 11.30 -2.75 -14.22
N TYR A 128 10.52 -1.87 -13.61
CA TYR A 128 9.07 -1.78 -13.77
C TYR A 128 8.64 -0.59 -14.64
N GLU A 129 9.57 0.05 -15.34
CA GLU A 129 9.30 1.08 -16.35
C GLU A 129 8.24 0.67 -17.38
N ASN A 130 7.58 1.69 -17.93
CA ASN A 130 6.51 1.58 -18.91
C ASN A 130 5.38 0.64 -18.43
N CYS A 131 5.01 0.77 -17.16
CA CYS A 131 3.86 0.03 -16.65
C CYS A 131 2.56 0.55 -17.28
N ASP A 132 1.55 -0.32 -17.38
CA ASP A 132 0.27 0.08 -17.96
C ASP A 132 -0.56 0.86 -16.93
N ILE A 133 -0.52 0.42 -15.67
CA ILE A 133 -1.25 1.06 -14.57
C ILE A 133 -0.32 1.20 -13.36
N PHE A 134 -0.32 2.39 -12.77
CA PHE A 134 0.26 2.64 -11.46
C PHE A 134 -0.83 3.01 -10.44
N LEU A 135 -0.98 2.21 -9.39
CA LEU A 135 -1.80 2.55 -8.23
C LEU A 135 -0.97 3.41 -7.27
N ALA A 136 -1.25 4.71 -7.24
CA ALA A 136 -0.45 5.71 -6.54
C ALA A 136 -1.01 6.00 -5.14
N PRO A 137 -0.35 5.60 -4.04
CA PRO A 137 -0.87 5.82 -2.69
C PRO A 137 -0.62 7.25 -2.19
N LEU A 138 -1.63 8.12 -2.24
CA LEU A 138 -1.49 9.56 -2.01
C LEU A 138 -1.77 10.01 -0.55
N ALA A 139 -1.39 9.23 0.46
CA ALA A 139 -1.44 9.62 1.88
C ALA A 139 -0.10 9.46 2.62
N GLY A 140 -0.08 9.93 3.87
CA GLY A 140 1.06 9.77 4.78
C GLY A 140 2.15 10.83 4.66
N ASN A 141 1.91 11.93 3.93
CA ASN A 141 2.80 13.08 3.96
C ASN A 141 2.06 14.41 3.78
N SER A 142 2.79 15.52 3.91
CA SER A 142 2.26 16.84 3.55
C SER A 142 1.89 16.87 2.06
N LYS A 143 0.93 17.72 1.67
CA LYS A 143 0.43 17.81 0.28
C LYS A 143 1.54 18.08 -0.75
N LYS A 144 2.51 18.93 -0.39
CA LYS A 144 3.65 19.26 -1.27
C LYS A 144 4.62 18.09 -1.38
N HIS A 145 4.89 17.39 -0.28
CA HIS A 145 5.80 16.25 -0.27
C HIS A 145 5.18 15.02 -0.94
N ILE A 146 3.88 14.77 -0.78
CA ILE A 146 3.23 13.62 -1.41
C ILE A 146 3.20 13.77 -2.93
N THR A 147 2.90 14.97 -3.42
CA THR A 147 2.92 15.27 -4.87
C THR A 147 4.32 15.08 -5.44
N LYS A 148 5.35 15.65 -4.80
CA LYS A 148 6.76 15.47 -5.24
C LYS A 148 7.19 14.00 -5.23
N LYS A 149 6.84 13.25 -4.18
CA LYS A 149 7.19 11.83 -4.07
C LYS A 149 6.47 10.97 -5.10
N ALA A 150 5.19 11.25 -5.36
CA ALA A 150 4.43 10.60 -6.41
C ALA A 150 5.04 10.89 -7.79
N GLY A 151 5.40 12.15 -8.05
CA GLY A 151 6.06 12.59 -9.28
C GLY A 151 7.33 11.79 -9.57
N ILE A 152 8.24 11.67 -8.60
CA ILE A 152 9.48 10.88 -8.75
C ILE A 152 9.18 9.43 -9.18
N ILE A 153 8.18 8.78 -8.57
CA ILE A 153 7.83 7.41 -8.93
C ILE A 153 7.19 7.35 -10.32
N ILE A 154 6.39 8.34 -10.69
CA ILE A 154 5.75 8.43 -12.01
C ILE A 154 6.81 8.67 -13.10
N ASP A 155 7.79 9.53 -12.85
CA ASP A 155 8.95 9.77 -13.73
C ASP A 155 9.72 8.49 -14.01
N ILE A 156 9.90 7.66 -12.98
CA ILE A 156 10.60 6.37 -13.11
C ILE A 156 9.70 5.34 -13.78
N LEU A 157 8.47 5.13 -13.31
CA LEU A 157 7.61 4.05 -13.81
C LEU A 157 7.02 4.30 -15.20
N LYS A 158 6.92 5.57 -15.61
CA LYS A 158 6.32 6.03 -16.88
C LYS A 158 4.97 5.32 -17.19
N PRO A 159 3.99 5.38 -16.26
CA PRO A 159 2.74 4.67 -16.44
C PRO A 159 1.89 5.27 -17.56
N LYS A 160 1.08 4.45 -18.25
CA LYS A 160 0.02 4.96 -19.13
C LYS A 160 -1.16 5.54 -18.32
N ILE A 161 -1.47 4.89 -17.20
CA ILE A 161 -2.60 5.24 -16.33
C ILE A 161 -2.12 5.34 -14.89
N VAL A 162 -2.54 6.40 -14.18
CA VAL A 162 -2.38 6.54 -12.74
C VAL A 162 -3.73 6.49 -12.05
N ILE A 163 -3.85 5.64 -11.03
CA ILE A 163 -5.03 5.55 -10.18
C ILE A 163 -4.64 5.96 -8.75
N PRO A 164 -5.09 7.13 -8.28
CA PRO A 164 -4.91 7.52 -6.89
C PRO A 164 -5.61 6.57 -5.92
N ILE A 165 -4.87 6.04 -4.95
CA ILE A 165 -5.37 5.21 -3.84
C ILE A 165 -4.92 5.79 -2.50
N HIS A 166 -5.46 5.28 -1.39
CA HIS A 166 -5.11 5.71 -0.04
C HIS A 166 -5.13 7.24 0.13
N TRP A 167 -6.19 7.92 -0.31
CA TRP A 167 -6.32 9.38 -0.19
C TRP A 167 -7.51 9.78 0.69
N ASP A 168 -8.25 8.80 1.20
CA ASP A 168 -9.51 8.93 1.93
C ASP A 168 -9.36 8.63 3.43
N ASP A 169 -10.39 8.96 4.20
CA ASP A 169 -10.44 8.72 5.66
C ASP A 169 -11.06 7.37 6.00
N PHE A 170 -10.42 6.28 5.58
CA PHE A 170 -10.95 4.92 5.74
C PHE A 170 -10.87 4.36 7.18
N TYR A 171 -9.89 4.81 7.97
CA TYR A 171 -9.62 4.37 9.35
C TYR A 171 -9.30 5.55 10.31
N PRO A 172 -10.27 6.42 10.60
CA PRO A 172 -10.08 7.52 11.55
C PRO A 172 -9.81 6.99 12.97
N PRO A 173 -8.97 7.66 13.78
CA PRO A 173 -8.34 8.96 13.54
C PRO A 173 -6.96 8.87 12.84
N ILE A 174 -6.58 7.68 12.35
CA ILE A 174 -5.23 7.41 11.80
C ILE A 174 -5.15 7.81 10.33
N SER A 175 -6.23 7.71 9.57
CA SER A 175 -6.38 8.27 8.21
C SER A 175 -7.04 9.66 8.21
N TRP A 176 -7.07 10.28 7.03
CA TRP A 176 -7.80 11.52 6.75
C TRP A 176 -7.88 11.72 5.23
N THR A 177 -8.89 12.46 4.77
CA THR A 177 -9.00 12.83 3.36
C THR A 177 -7.89 13.80 2.95
N VAL A 178 -7.13 13.43 1.93
CA VAL A 178 -6.06 14.21 1.33
C VAL A 178 -6.63 15.04 0.18
N ASN A 179 -6.32 16.35 0.16
CA ASN A 179 -6.65 17.19 -0.98
C ASN A 179 -5.70 16.87 -2.15
N LEU A 180 -6.24 16.24 -3.19
CA LEU A 180 -5.52 15.81 -4.39
C LEU A 180 -5.30 16.91 -5.44
N LYS A 181 -5.90 18.11 -5.28
CA LYS A 181 -5.76 19.20 -6.28
C LYS A 181 -4.31 19.51 -6.67
N PRO A 182 -3.32 19.58 -5.74
CA PRO A 182 -1.93 19.81 -6.11
C PRO A 182 -1.33 18.69 -6.96
N PHE A 183 -1.74 17.44 -6.72
CA PHE A 183 -1.30 16.30 -7.50
C PHE A 183 -1.87 16.35 -8.93
N PHE A 184 -3.16 16.64 -9.09
CA PHE A 184 -3.76 16.78 -10.42
C PHE A 184 -3.13 17.90 -11.22
N LYS A 185 -2.89 19.06 -10.59
CA LYS A 185 -2.19 20.18 -11.24
C LYS A 185 -0.78 19.78 -11.68
N TYR A 186 -0.03 19.07 -10.82
CA TYR A 186 1.30 18.58 -11.18
C TYR A 186 1.26 17.64 -12.39
N MET A 187 0.31 16.69 -12.42
CA MET A 187 0.17 15.76 -13.53
C MET A 187 -0.23 16.46 -14.83
N GLU A 188 -1.14 17.42 -14.78
CA GLU A 188 -1.54 18.21 -15.95
C GLU A 188 -0.36 19.01 -16.52
N GLU A 189 0.49 19.58 -15.66
CA GLU A 189 1.63 20.40 -16.07
C GLU A 189 2.83 19.58 -16.57
N ASN A 190 3.09 18.40 -15.98
CA ASN A 190 4.34 17.65 -16.19
C ASN A 190 4.15 16.32 -16.94
N HIS A 191 2.94 15.76 -16.93
CA HIS A 191 2.60 14.46 -17.51
C HIS A 191 1.22 14.48 -18.21
N PRO A 192 0.95 15.43 -19.12
CA PRO A 192 -0.36 15.57 -19.76
C PRO A 192 -0.79 14.34 -20.58
N GLU A 193 0.17 13.49 -20.97
CA GLU A 193 -0.06 12.22 -21.67
C GLU A 193 -0.56 11.08 -20.77
N ILE A 194 -0.37 11.19 -19.45
CA ILE A 194 -0.73 10.14 -18.50
C ILE A 194 -2.19 10.31 -18.08
N LYS A 195 -3.01 9.28 -18.31
CA LYS A 195 -4.42 9.30 -17.93
C LYS A 195 -4.57 9.09 -16.42
N ILE A 196 -5.25 10.00 -15.74
CA ILE A 196 -5.64 9.82 -14.34
C ILE A 196 -7.06 9.24 -14.28
N ILE A 197 -7.24 8.16 -13.53
CA ILE A 197 -8.57 7.59 -13.25
C ILE A 197 -8.84 7.67 -11.75
N MET A 198 -9.87 8.40 -11.37
CA MET A 198 -10.40 8.39 -10.01
C MET A 198 -11.45 7.31 -9.89
N LEU A 199 -11.27 6.40 -8.94
CA LEU A 199 -12.26 5.38 -8.62
C LEU A 199 -13.26 5.94 -7.61
N GLU A 200 -14.52 5.53 -7.77
CA GLU A 200 -15.57 5.75 -6.78
C GLU A 200 -15.69 4.52 -5.87
N PHE A 201 -16.05 4.72 -4.61
CA PHE A 201 -16.25 3.63 -3.66
C PHE A 201 -17.35 2.69 -4.14
N ASP A 202 -17.10 1.39 -3.97
CA ASP A 202 -18.02 0.29 -4.30
C ASP A 202 -18.52 0.27 -5.75
N LYS A 203 -17.85 1.00 -6.65
CA LYS A 203 -18.13 0.96 -8.08
C LYS A 203 -17.06 0.19 -8.83
N GLU A 204 -17.54 -0.70 -9.69
CA GLU A 204 -16.69 -1.39 -10.64
C GLU A 204 -16.28 -0.44 -11.78
N VAL A 205 -15.03 -0.53 -12.21
CA VAL A 205 -14.49 0.21 -13.35
C VAL A 205 -13.81 -0.77 -14.30
N SER A 206 -14.23 -0.76 -15.55
CA SER A 206 -13.54 -1.46 -16.63
C SER A 206 -12.51 -0.53 -17.28
N ILE A 207 -11.26 -0.98 -17.35
CA ILE A 207 -10.15 -0.24 -17.95
C ILE A 207 -9.68 -1.00 -19.18
N GLU A 208 -9.83 -0.39 -20.34
CA GLU A 208 -9.28 -0.92 -21.58
C GLU A 208 -7.79 -0.58 -21.67
N LEU A 209 -6.96 -1.62 -21.68
CA LEU A 209 -5.52 -1.50 -21.87
C LEU A 209 -5.20 -1.84 -23.32
N GLY A 210 -5.15 -0.81 -24.17
CA GLY A 210 -4.65 -0.90 -25.55
C GLY A 210 -3.29 -1.59 -25.63
#